data_AF-A0A1Y3EC38-F1
#
_entry.id   AF-A0A1Y3EC38-F1
#
_cell.length_a   1.000
_cell.length_b   1.000
_cell.length_c   1.000
_cell.angle_alpha   90.00
_cell.angle_beta   90.00
_cell.angle_gamma   90.00
#
_symmetry.space_group_name_H-M   'P 1'
#
loop_
_entity.id
_entity.type
_entity.pdbx_description
1 polymer ?
#
loop_
_entity_poly.entity_id
_entity_poly.type
_entity_poly.pdbx_seq_one_letter_code
_entity_poly.pdbx_strand_id
1 'polypeptide(L)'
;FEEFLAKKWPAEKRFGLEGCEVLIPAMKQVIDCTAALGVDTFVIGMPHRGRLNILANVCRQELEAIFCQFSTLQPEDEGSG
;
A
#
# COMPACT_ATOMS: atom_id res chain seq x y z
N PHE A 1 0.91 9.22 -4.53
CA PHE A 1 0.54 7.82 -4.80
C PHE A 1 -0.96 7.70 -5.03
N GLU A 2 -1.78 8.03 -4.03
CA GLU A 2 -3.25 8.00 -4.11
C GLU A 2 -3.82 8.80 -5.29
N GLU A 3 -3.40 10.06 -5.45
CA GLU A 3 -3.85 10.89 -6.58
C GLU A 3 -3.47 10.31 -7.95
N PHE A 4 -2.34 9.62 -8.05
CA PHE A 4 -1.91 8.99 -9.29
C PHE A 4 -2.81 7.80 -9.63
N LEU A 5 -3.12 6.95 -8.64
CA LEU A 5 -4.06 5.84 -8.82
C LEU A 5 -5.45 6.36 -9.22
N ALA A 6 -5.92 7.42 -8.55
CA ALA A 6 -7.21 8.04 -8.85
C ALA A 6 -7.29 8.59 -10.29
N LYS A 7 -6.20 9.14 -10.83
CA LYS A 7 -6.14 9.64 -12.21
C LYS A 7 -6.02 8.53 -13.24
N LYS A 8 -5.25 7.48 -12.96
CA LYS A 8 -4.96 6.40 -13.92
C LYS A 8 -6.05 5.33 -13.97
N TRP A 9 -6.71 5.05 -12.85
CA TRP A 9 -7.81 4.08 -12.74
C TRP A 9 -9.01 4.70 -11.99
N PRO A 10 -9.74 5.64 -12.62
CA PRO A 10 -10.83 6.35 -11.95
C PRO A 10 -12.05 5.47 -11.64
N ALA A 11 -12.24 4.37 -12.39
CA ALA A 11 -13.34 3.43 -12.21
C ALA A 11 -13.06 2.34 -11.16
N GLU A 12 -11.81 2.18 -10.74
CA GLU A 12 -11.39 1.07 -9.86
C GLU A 12 -11.47 1.43 -8.38
N LYS A 13 -11.91 0.46 -7.57
CA LYS A 13 -11.91 0.61 -6.11
C LYS A 13 -10.50 0.37 -5.57
N ARG A 14 -9.86 1.46 -5.14
CA ARG A 14 -8.46 1.46 -4.66
C ARG A 14 -8.27 1.38 -3.14
N PHE A 15 -9.35 1.51 -2.37
CA PHE A 15 -9.32 1.50 -0.89
C PHE A 15 -8.23 2.41 -0.31
N GLY A 16 -8.16 3.65 -0.81
CA GLY A 16 -7.09 4.59 -0.50
C GLY A 16 -7.00 4.99 0.98
N LEU A 17 -5.85 5.56 1.33
CA LEU A 17 -5.54 6.02 2.70
C LEU A 17 -5.85 7.52 2.93
N GLU A 18 -6.74 8.11 2.14
CA GLU A 18 -7.11 9.52 2.26
C GLU A 18 -7.76 9.81 3.62
N GLY A 19 -7.25 10.82 4.32
CA GLY A 19 -7.61 11.17 5.70
C GLY A 19 -6.89 10.37 6.79
N CYS A 20 -5.99 9.44 6.43
CA CYS A 20 -5.17 8.65 7.37
C CYS A 20 -3.69 8.61 6.93
N GLU A 21 -3.22 9.62 6.22
CA GLU A 21 -1.91 9.66 5.56
C GLU A 21 -0.74 9.55 6.56
N VAL A 22 -0.97 9.97 7.81
CA VAL A 22 0.00 9.90 8.91
C VAL A 22 0.46 8.46 9.20
N LEU A 23 -0.31 7.44 8.81
CA LEU A 23 0.06 6.04 8.99
C LEU A 23 1.37 5.70 8.25
N ILE A 24 1.64 6.32 7.10
CA ILE A 24 2.86 6.04 6.32
C ILE A 24 4.13 6.45 7.09
N PRO A 25 4.32 7.72 7.50
CA PRO A 25 5.50 8.11 8.28
C PRO A 25 5.51 7.45 9.67
N ALA A 26 4.36 7.21 10.29
CA ALA A 26 4.31 6.52 11.59
C ALA A 26 4.85 5.09 11.49
N MET A 27 4.47 4.31 10.47
CA MET A 27 5.00 2.97 10.27
C MET A 27 6.49 2.97 9.93
N LYS A 28 6.95 3.94 9.12
CA LYS A 28 8.40 4.10 8.87
C LYS A 28 9.17 4.35 10.15
N GLN A 29 8.67 5.24 11.00
CA GLN A 29 9.31 5.53 12.29
C GLN A 29 9.36 4.29 13.20
N VAL A 30 8.29 3.50 13.25
CA VAL A 30 8.28 2.24 14.03
C VAL A 30 9.33 1.26 13.49
N ILE A 31 9.45 1.12 12.18
CA ILE A 31 10.45 0.25 11.54
C ILE A 31 11.87 0.76 11.86
N ASP A 32 12.13 2.05 11.70
CA ASP A 32 13.45 2.64 11.95
C ASP A 32 13.85 2.49 13.44
N CYS A 33 12.91 2.75 14.36
CA CYS A 33 13.14 2.57 15.79
C CYS A 33 13.42 1.10 16.16
N THR A 34 12.65 0.16 15.63
CA THR A 34 12.82 -1.28 15.94
C THR A 34 14.09 -1.85 15.31
N ALA A 35 14.45 -1.40 14.10
CA ALA A 35 15.72 -1.74 13.47
C ALA A 35 16.92 -1.28 14.31
N ALA A 36 16.87 -0.07 14.89
CA ALA A 36 17.91 0.42 15.81
C ALA A 36 18.02 -0.41 17.11
N LEU A 37 16.97 -1.14 17.47
CA LEU A 37 16.95 -2.06 18.61
C LEU A 37 17.38 -3.50 18.24
N GLY A 38 17.79 -3.74 16.99
CA GLY A 38 18.28 -5.04 16.52
C GLY A 38 17.20 -5.99 16.03
N VAL A 39 16.01 -5.48 15.65
CA VAL A 39 14.96 -6.30 15.01
C VAL A 39 15.27 -6.48 13.52
N ASP A 40 15.42 -7.73 13.09
CA ASP A 40 15.74 -8.07 11.69
C ASP A 40 14.51 -8.32 10.80
N THR A 41 13.35 -8.60 11.39
CA THR A 41 12.16 -9.02 10.63
C THR A 41 10.88 -8.48 11.24
N PHE A 42 9.98 -8.00 10.38
CA PHE A 42 8.65 -7.52 10.74
C PHE A 42 7.59 -8.26 9.93
N VAL A 43 6.45 -8.53 10.57
CA VAL A 43 5.27 -9.12 9.93
C VAL A 43 4.12 -8.14 10.12
N ILE A 44 3.45 -7.77 9.03
CA ILE A 44 2.39 -6.76 9.04
C ILE A 44 1.10 -7.41 8.55
N GLY A 45 0.11 -7.54 9.44
CA GLY A 45 -1.26 -7.83 9.07
C GLY A 45 -1.98 -6.53 8.70
N MET A 46 -2.53 -6.44 7.49
CA MET A 46 -3.14 -5.21 6.97
C MET A 46 -4.54 -5.46 6.41
N PRO A 47 -5.54 -4.59 6.70
CA PRO A 47 -6.79 -4.57 5.94
C PRO A 47 -6.56 -4.01 4.53
N HIS A 48 -7.59 -4.00 3.68
CA HIS A 48 -7.51 -3.40 2.34
C HIS A 48 -7.18 -1.90 2.34
N ARG A 49 -7.60 -1.17 3.39
CA ARG A 49 -7.45 0.28 3.47
C ARG A 49 -5.97 0.69 3.51
N GLY A 50 -5.55 1.45 2.51
CA GLY A 50 -4.19 1.94 2.35
C GLY A 50 -3.16 0.85 2.05
N ARG A 51 -3.58 -0.39 1.80
CA ARG A 51 -2.66 -1.52 1.58
C ARG A 51 -1.66 -1.25 0.46
N LEU A 52 -2.15 -0.76 -0.68
CA LEU A 52 -1.30 -0.44 -1.84
C LEU A 52 -0.29 0.67 -1.52
N ASN A 53 -0.71 1.64 -0.70
CA ASN A 53 0.12 2.76 -0.27
C ASN A 53 1.22 2.28 0.69
N ILE A 54 0.90 1.36 1.60
CA ILE A 54 1.87 0.71 2.49
C ILE A 54 2.86 -0.14 1.70
N LEU A 55 2.39 -0.98 0.78
CA LEU A 55 3.26 -1.81 -0.05
C LEU A 55 4.25 -0.97 -0.86
N ALA A 56 3.78 0.12 -1.47
CA ALA A 56 4.62 1.01 -2.26
C ALA A 56 5.59 1.83 -1.39
N ASN A 57 5.10 2.48 -0.34
CA ASN A 57 5.88 3.50 0.37
C ASN A 57 6.63 2.97 1.60
N VAL A 58 6.17 1.88 2.23
CA VAL A 58 6.79 1.29 3.42
C VAL A 58 7.56 0.04 3.03
N CYS A 59 6.92 -0.95 2.40
CA CYS A 59 7.57 -2.21 2.03
C CYS A 59 8.46 -2.09 0.78
N ARG A 60 8.42 -0.95 0.07
CA ARG A 60 9.17 -0.68 -1.16
C ARG A 60 9.00 -1.75 -2.24
N GLN A 61 7.81 -2.34 -2.33
CA GLN A 61 7.47 -3.25 -3.41
C GLN A 61 7.50 -2.49 -4.74
N GLU A 62 7.99 -3.15 -5.79
CA GLU A 62 8.09 -2.56 -7.12
C GLU A 62 6.73 -2.08 -7.62
N LEU A 63 6.69 -0.85 -8.12
CA LEU A 63 5.45 -0.23 -8.60
C LEU A 63 4.83 -1.00 -9.76
N GLU A 64 5.64 -1.62 -10.62
CA GLU A 64 5.17 -2.48 -11.71
C GLU A 64 4.37 -3.67 -11.18
N ALA A 65 4.89 -4.38 -10.16
CA ALA A 65 4.19 -5.48 -9.51
C ALA A 65 2.88 -5.04 -8.83
N ILE A 66 2.82 -3.81 -8.32
CA ILE A 66 1.59 -3.24 -7.78
C ILE A 66 0.61 -2.89 -8.90
N PHE A 67 1.07 -2.27 -9.98
CA PHE A 67 0.22 -1.82 -11.08
C PHE A 67 -0.31 -2.96 -11.95
N CYS A 68 0.42 -4.08 -12.06
CA CYS A 68 -0.06 -5.28 -12.76
C CYS A 68 -1.41 -5.78 -12.20
N GLN A 69 -1.67 -5.54 -10.91
CA GLN A 69 -2.93 -5.90 -10.26
C GLN A 69 -4.14 -5.15 -10.83
N PHE A 70 -3.94 -4.02 -11.54
CA PHE A 70 -5.02 -3.27 -12.17
C PHE A 70 -5.18 -3.57 -13.67
N SER A 71 -4.22 -4.27 -14.29
CA SER A 71 -4.25 -4.58 -15.73
C SER A 71 -4.93 -5.91 -16.06
N THR A 72 -5.15 -6.78 -15.07
CA THR A 72 -5.69 -8.14 -15.26
C THR A 72 -7.09 -8.34 -14.70
N LEU A 73 -7.71 -7.32 -14.10
CA LEU A 73 -9.01 -7.48 -13.43
C LEU A 73 -10.13 -7.64 -14.46
N GLN A 74 -10.76 -8.80 -14.47
CA GLN A 74 -12.13 -8.94 -14.98
C GLN A 74 -13.10 -8.31 -13.95
N PRO A 75 -14.32 -7.90 -14.35
CA PRO A 75 -15.31 -7.30 -13.44
C PRO A 75 -15.67 -8.16 -12.21
N GLU A 76 -15.30 -9.44 -12.27
CA GLU A 76 -15.61 -10.51 -11.31
C GLU A 76 -14.46 -10.78 -10.34
N ASP A 77 -13.24 -10.30 -10.65
CA ASP A 77 -12.09 -10.51 -9.80
C ASP A 77 -12.23 -9.64 -8.54
N GLU A 78 -12.17 -10.27 -7.37
CA GLU A 78 -11.88 -9.55 -6.14
C GLU A 78 -10.48 -8.94 -6.30
N GLY A 79 -10.44 -7.71 -6.81
CA GLY A 79 -9.28 -6.83 -6.70
C GLY A 79 -8.86 -6.75 -5.23
N SER A 80 -7.68 -6.19 -4.96
CA SER A 80 -7.07 -6.16 -3.61
C SER A 80 -7.82 -5.32 -2.54
N GLY A 81 -9.12 -5.12 -2.74
CA GLY A 81 -10.12 -4.49 -1.92
C GLY A 81 -10.95 -5.39 -1.03
#